data_AF-A0A7J9Y158-F1
#
_entry.id   AF-A0A7J9Y158-F1
#
_cell.length_a   1.000
_cell.length_b   1.000
_cell.length_c   1.000
_cell.angle_alpha   90.00
_cell.angle_beta   90.00
_cell.angle_gamma   90.00
#
_symmetry.space_group_name_H-M   'P 1'
#
loop_
_entity.id
_entity.type
_entity.pdbx_description
1 polymer ?
#
loop_
_entity_poly.entity_id
_entity_poly.type
_entity_poly.pdbx_seq_one_letter_code
_entity_poly.pdbx_strand_id
1 'polypeptide(L)'
;MARLSLREFEKVLGDVRQTPVGAGYVQRLEEQYNAYAEDWKGRLRKNYEAASARYSRDASELSEVLPLLRERAAEIRSDLEGGRISFAEAKKQVFETRRDLEGAREQLAKLAREEEQTWALVEAGPGAYQEFLQRRSPAAFRNGFPNFDIPHLNNQIGV
;
A
#
# COMPACT_ATOMS: atom_id res chain seq x y z
N MET A 1 -9.52 31.85 -3.93
CA MET A 1 -8.27 31.16 -3.55
C MET A 1 -8.00 30.09 -4.59
N ALA A 2 -6.80 30.07 -5.19
CA ALA A 2 -6.42 29.01 -6.11
C ALA A 2 -6.07 27.75 -5.32
N ARG A 3 -6.62 26.60 -5.71
CA ARG A 3 -6.31 25.30 -5.11
C ARG A 3 -5.23 24.62 -5.95
N LEU A 4 -4.08 24.32 -5.36
CA LEU A 4 -3.00 23.60 -6.02
C LEU A 4 -2.94 22.15 -5.52
N SER A 5 -2.63 21.23 -6.43
CA SER A 5 -2.14 19.89 -6.09
C SER A 5 -0.77 19.98 -5.40
N LEU A 6 -0.34 18.93 -4.69
CA LEU A 6 0.96 18.92 -4.02
C LEU A 6 2.12 19.14 -5.00
N ARG A 7 2.03 18.58 -6.20
CA ARG A 7 3.07 18.73 -7.23
C ARG A 7 3.18 20.17 -7.73
N GLU A 8 2.04 20.84 -7.87
CA GLU A 8 2.00 22.27 -8.21
C GLU A 8 2.52 23.12 -7.04
N PHE A 9 2.22 22.73 -5.80
CA PHE A 9 2.71 23.40 -4.60
C PHE A 9 4.23 23.22 -4.40
N GLU A 10 4.77 22.02 -4.61
CA GLU A 10 6.21 21.72 -4.58
C GLU A 10 6.96 22.53 -5.63
N LYS A 11 6.39 22.65 -6.84
CA LYS A 11 6.93 23.50 -7.89
C LYS A 11 6.94 24.98 -7.47
N VAL A 12 5.83 25.48 -6.94
CA VAL A 12 5.74 26.86 -6.43
C VAL A 12 6.74 27.09 -5.30
N LEU A 13 6.90 26.16 -4.35
CA LEU A 13 7.92 26.25 -3.30
C LEU A 13 9.34 26.31 -3.87
N GLY A 14 9.64 25.48 -4.87
CA GLY A 14 10.92 25.48 -5.58
C GLY A 14 11.21 26.80 -6.28
N ASP A 15 10.22 27.33 -7.00
CA ASP A 15 10.31 28.60 -7.72
C ASP A 15 10.46 29.79 -6.74
N VAL A 16 9.66 29.82 -5.66
CA VAL A 16 9.67 30.89 -4.66
C VAL A 16 11.00 30.92 -3.89
N ARG A 17 11.62 29.77 -3.60
CA ARG A 17 12.96 29.67 -2.97
C ARG A 17 14.08 30.32 -3.80
N GLN A 18 13.91 30.40 -5.11
CA GLN A 18 14.91 30.99 -6.03
C GLN A 18 14.66 32.48 -6.31
N THR A 19 13.54 33.02 -5.84
CA THR A 19 13.16 34.43 -6.01
C THR A 19 13.30 35.21 -4.70
N PRO A 20 13.57 36.54 -4.76
CA PRO A 20 13.65 37.41 -3.58
C PRO A 20 12.24 37.74 -3.06
N VAL A 21 11.43 36.71 -2.79
CA VAL A 21 10.14 36.85 -2.11
C VAL A 21 10.41 36.93 -0.62
N GLY A 22 9.62 37.73 0.13
CA GLY A 22 9.88 37.96 1.55
C GLY A 22 10.04 36.66 2.34
N ALA A 23 11.09 36.56 3.16
CA ALA A 23 11.44 35.34 3.91
C ALA A 23 10.26 34.76 4.72
N GLY A 24 9.37 35.61 5.25
CA GLY A 24 8.16 35.18 5.96
C GLY A 24 7.07 34.55 5.07
N TYR A 25 7.10 34.72 3.76
CA TYR A 25 6.22 34.01 2.81
C TYR A 25 6.73 32.60 2.52
N VAL A 26 8.04 32.47 2.23
CA VAL A 26 8.70 31.16 2.05
C VAL A 26 8.53 30.32 3.31
N GLN A 27 8.79 30.89 4.49
CA GLN A 27 8.68 30.19 5.77
C GLN A 27 7.26 29.64 6.01
N ARG A 28 6.20 30.40 5.69
CA ARG A 28 4.81 29.91 5.82
C ARG A 28 4.48 28.77 4.87
N LEU A 29 4.97 28.81 3.63
CA LEU A 29 4.79 27.71 2.68
C LEU A 29 5.54 26.45 3.14
N GLU A 30 6.74 26.62 3.71
CA GLU A 30 7.52 25.50 4.27
C GLU A 30 6.86 24.91 5.52
N GLU A 31 6.30 25.73 6.41
CA GLU A 31 5.52 25.28 7.56
C GLU A 31 4.29 24.47 7.12
N GLN A 32 3.55 24.93 6.10
CA GLN A 32 2.43 24.19 5.51
C GLN A 32 2.87 22.85 4.89
N TYR A 33 3.97 22.84 4.14
CA TYR A 33 4.54 21.62 3.56
C TYR A 33 4.93 20.61 4.63
N ASN A 34 5.66 21.06 5.66
CA ASN A 34 6.17 20.20 6.72
C ASN A 34 5.03 19.63 7.57
N ALA A 35 4.01 20.43 7.89
CA ALA A 35 2.82 19.95 8.59
C ALA A 35 2.10 18.87 7.79
N TYR A 36 1.97 19.04 6.47
CA TYR A 36 1.39 18.03 5.60
C TYR A 36 2.26 16.77 5.49
N ALA A 37 3.57 16.93 5.35
CA ALA A 37 4.50 15.81 5.25
C ALA A 37 4.47 14.94 6.52
N GLU A 38 4.38 15.54 7.71
CA GLU A 38 4.26 14.80 8.96
C GLU A 38 2.91 14.08 9.12
N ASP A 39 1.80 14.73 8.77
CA ASP A 39 0.47 14.11 8.76
C ASP A 39 0.38 12.96 7.73
N TRP A 40 0.98 13.15 6.55
CA TRP A 40 1.13 12.11 5.53
C TRP A 40 1.93 10.91 6.04
N LYS A 41 3.13 11.12 6.62
CA LYS A 41 3.93 10.04 7.22
C LYS A 41 3.14 9.28 8.28
N GLY A 42 2.40 10.00 9.13
CA GLY A 42 1.54 9.41 10.16
C GLY A 42 0.44 8.51 9.58
N ARG A 43 -0.28 8.99 8.56
CA ARG A 43 -1.32 8.20 7.87
C ARG A 43 -0.74 6.99 7.14
N LEU A 44 0.39 7.16 6.47
CA LEU A 44 1.00 6.10 5.67
C LEU A 44 1.63 5.03 6.55
N ARG A 45 2.27 5.42 7.66
CA ARG A 45 2.71 4.51 8.72
C ARG A 45 1.55 3.68 9.26
N LYS A 46 0.40 4.30 9.61
CA LYS A 46 -0.78 3.56 10.08
C LYS A 46 -1.31 2.57 9.04
N ASN A 47 -1.35 2.97 7.77
CA ASN A 47 -1.78 2.09 6.68
C ASN A 47 -0.79 0.94 6.46
N TYR A 48 0.51 1.21 6.53
CA TYR A 48 1.56 0.19 6.46
C TYR A 48 1.49 -0.78 7.62
N GLU A 49 1.39 -0.30 8.86
CA GLU A 49 1.24 -1.13 10.05
C GLU A 49 -0.02 -2.01 9.95
N ALA A 50 -1.14 -1.46 9.48
CA ALA A 50 -2.37 -2.22 9.28
C ALA A 50 -2.26 -3.26 8.16
N ALA A 51 -1.55 -2.96 7.06
CA ALA A 51 -1.31 -3.89 5.96
C ALA A 51 -0.32 -5.00 6.37
N SER A 52 0.79 -4.63 7.00
CA SER A 52 1.81 -5.57 7.50
C SER A 52 1.26 -6.46 8.62
N ALA A 53 0.38 -5.95 9.49
CA ALA A 53 -0.29 -6.77 10.49
C ALA A 53 -1.27 -7.79 9.87
N ARG A 54 -2.00 -7.42 8.81
CA ARG A 54 -2.83 -8.37 8.05
C ARG A 54 -1.98 -9.41 7.35
N TYR A 55 -0.93 -8.98 6.65
CA TYR A 55 0.02 -9.89 6.01
C TYR A 55 0.61 -10.87 7.02
N SER A 56 1.10 -10.39 8.17
CA SER A 56 1.69 -11.22 9.21
C SER A 56 0.70 -12.25 9.75
N ARG A 57 -0.56 -11.85 9.96
CA ARG A 57 -1.63 -12.77 10.39
C ARG A 57 -1.91 -13.83 9.33
N ASP A 58 -2.23 -13.40 8.11
CA ASP A 58 -2.60 -14.31 7.03
C ASP A 58 -1.42 -15.22 6.65
N ALA A 59 -0.18 -14.72 6.68
CA ALA A 59 1.01 -15.52 6.48
C ALA A 59 1.22 -16.53 7.62
N SER A 60 0.92 -16.17 8.86
CA SER A 60 0.96 -17.10 10.00
C SER A 60 -0.07 -18.21 9.82
N GLU A 61 -1.33 -17.88 9.51
CA GLU A 61 -2.39 -18.85 9.24
C GLU A 61 -1.99 -19.80 8.09
N LEU A 62 -1.44 -19.26 7.01
CA LEU A 62 -1.00 -20.08 5.87
C LEU A 62 0.23 -20.94 6.22
N SER A 63 1.11 -20.47 7.11
CA SER A 63 2.25 -21.25 7.60
C SER A 63 1.81 -22.45 8.45
N GLU A 64 0.64 -22.39 9.09
CA GLU A 64 0.03 -23.50 9.83
C GLU A 64 -0.68 -24.49 8.89
N VAL A 65 -1.32 -24.01 7.84
CA VAL A 65 -2.08 -24.85 6.88
C VAL A 65 -1.16 -25.64 5.95
N LEU A 66 -0.03 -25.06 5.51
CA LEU A 66 0.88 -25.71 4.57
C LEU A 66 1.44 -27.08 5.06
N PRO A 67 1.88 -27.24 6.32
CA PRO A 67 2.24 -28.52 6.90
C PRO A 67 1.10 -29.54 6.88
N LEU A 68 -0.13 -29.12 7.23
CA LEU A 68 -1.31 -30.00 7.26
C LEU A 68 -1.64 -30.55 5.87
N LEU A 69 -1.55 -29.70 4.83
CA LEU A 69 -1.76 -30.15 3.45
C LEU A 69 -0.66 -31.13 2.98
N ARG A 70 0.57 -30.98 3.47
CA ARG A 70 1.66 -31.94 3.20
C ARG A 70 1.43 -33.26 3.91
N GLU A 71 1.02 -33.23 5.17
CA GLU A 71 0.64 -34.41 5.94
C GLU A 71 -0.51 -35.14 5.25
N ARG A 72 -1.55 -34.41 4.82
CA ARG A 72 -2.67 -34.98 4.08
C ARG A 72 -2.24 -35.68 2.79
N ALA A 73 -1.30 -35.10 2.05
CA ALA A 73 -0.74 -35.74 0.85
C ALA A 73 0.01 -37.04 1.18
N ALA A 74 0.69 -37.11 2.33
CA ALA A 74 1.35 -38.32 2.81
C ALA A 74 0.35 -39.38 3.27
N GLU A 75 -0.73 -38.99 3.95
CA GLU A 75 -1.83 -39.87 4.34
C GLU A 75 -2.50 -40.51 3.11
N ILE A 76 -2.82 -39.72 2.09
CA ILE A 76 -3.44 -40.23 0.85
C ILE A 76 -2.55 -41.30 0.21
N ARG A 77 -1.23 -41.09 0.21
CA ARG A 77 -0.28 -42.09 -0.29
C ARG A 77 -0.33 -43.37 0.55
N SER A 78 -0.27 -43.24 1.87
CA SER A 78 -0.33 -44.37 2.81
C SER A 78 -1.62 -45.18 2.68
N ASP A 79 -2.76 -44.49 2.54
CA ASP A 79 -4.08 -45.11 2.37
C ASP A 79 -4.17 -45.85 1.03
N LEU A 80 -3.61 -45.30 -0.04
CA LEU A 80 -3.56 -45.94 -1.35
C LEU A 80 -2.67 -47.19 -1.32
N GLU A 81 -1.47 -47.09 -0.75
CA GLU A 81 -0.52 -48.21 -0.63
C GLU A 81 -1.07 -49.32 0.28
N GLY A 82 -1.80 -48.94 1.34
CA GLY A 82 -2.48 -49.87 2.24
C GLY A 82 -3.81 -50.43 1.70
N GLY A 83 -4.23 -50.03 0.49
CA GLY A 83 -5.49 -50.48 -0.11
C GLY A 83 -6.76 -49.99 0.60
N ARG A 84 -6.67 -48.97 1.46
CA ARG A 84 -7.81 -48.39 2.19
C ARG A 84 -8.68 -47.51 1.29
N ILE A 85 -8.08 -46.94 0.24
CA ILE A 85 -8.77 -46.16 -0.78
C ILE A 85 -8.44 -46.69 -2.18
N SER A 86 -9.35 -46.44 -3.12
CA SER A 86 -9.11 -46.76 -4.53
C SER A 86 -8.15 -45.75 -5.18
N PHE A 87 -7.51 -46.13 -6.29
CA PHE A 87 -6.69 -45.21 -7.09
C PHE A 87 -7.48 -44.00 -7.60
N ALA A 88 -8.75 -44.19 -7.98
CA ALA A 88 -9.62 -43.10 -8.44
C ALA A 88 -9.88 -42.09 -7.32
N GLU A 89 -10.10 -42.58 -6.10
CA GLU A 89 -10.35 -41.76 -4.92
C GLU A 89 -9.08 -41.02 -4.46
N ALA A 90 -7.93 -41.70 -4.44
CA ALA A 90 -6.64 -41.07 -4.20
C ALA A 90 -6.36 -39.94 -5.20
N LYS A 91 -6.63 -40.16 -6.49
CA LYS A 91 -6.44 -39.15 -7.54
C LYS A 91 -7.30 -37.91 -7.30
N LYS A 92 -8.56 -38.08 -6.89
CA LYS A 92 -9.46 -36.98 -6.54
C LYS A 92 -8.93 -36.18 -5.35
N GLN A 93 -8.55 -36.85 -4.27
CA GLN A 93 -8.06 -36.19 -3.06
C GLN A 93 -6.73 -35.46 -3.27
N VAL A 94 -5.81 -36.03 -4.07
CA VAL A 94 -4.57 -35.35 -4.48
C VAL A 94 -4.86 -34.09 -5.28
N PHE A 95 -5.84 -34.13 -6.19
CA PHE A 95 -6.24 -32.96 -6.97
C PHE A 95 -6.79 -31.84 -6.08
N GLU A 96 -7.66 -32.17 -5.14
CA GLU A 96 -8.21 -31.22 -4.16
C GLU A 96 -7.10 -30.59 -3.30
N THR A 97 -6.22 -31.43 -2.73
CA THR A 97 -5.09 -30.98 -1.90
C THR A 97 -4.14 -30.07 -2.68
N ARG A 98 -3.87 -30.39 -3.95
CA ARG A 98 -3.04 -29.55 -4.82
C ARG A 98 -3.69 -28.20 -5.11
N ARG A 99 -4.99 -28.18 -5.42
CA ARG A 99 -5.73 -26.94 -5.68
C ARG A 99 -5.69 -26.02 -4.46
N ASP A 100 -5.88 -26.58 -3.27
CA ASP A 100 -5.88 -25.80 -2.04
C ASP A 100 -4.47 -25.25 -1.71
N LEU A 101 -3.41 -26.04 -1.99
CA LEU A 101 -2.01 -25.57 -1.93
C LEU A 101 -1.71 -24.43 -2.91
N GLU A 102 -2.21 -24.52 -4.15
CA GLU A 102 -2.04 -23.47 -5.16
C GLU A 102 -2.77 -22.19 -4.73
N GLY A 103 -4.00 -22.29 -4.22
CA GLY A 103 -4.76 -21.15 -3.69
C GLY A 103 -4.05 -20.46 -2.50
N ALA A 104 -3.50 -21.25 -1.56
CA ALA A 104 -2.71 -20.72 -0.45
C ALA A 104 -1.46 -19.95 -0.93
N ARG A 105 -0.77 -20.45 -1.96
CA ARG A 105 0.41 -19.78 -2.55
C ARG A 105 0.05 -18.49 -3.27
N GLU A 106 -1.06 -18.47 -4.00
CA GLU A 106 -1.54 -17.25 -4.67
C GLU A 106 -1.90 -16.15 -3.67
N GLN A 107 -2.51 -16.52 -2.54
CA GLN A 107 -2.80 -15.58 -1.46
C GLN A 107 -1.53 -14.97 -0.86
N LEU A 108 -0.52 -15.80 -0.53
CA LEU A 108 0.78 -15.31 -0.05
C LEU A 108 1.44 -14.36 -1.05
N ALA A 109 1.45 -14.73 -2.33
CA ALA A 109 2.04 -13.90 -3.38
C ALA A 109 1.30 -12.56 -3.54
N LYS A 110 -0.03 -12.55 -3.41
CA LYS A 110 -0.83 -11.32 -3.44
C LYS A 110 -0.48 -10.41 -2.27
N LEU A 111 -0.42 -10.95 -1.06
CA LEU A 111 -0.15 -10.14 0.13
C LEU A 111 1.27 -9.56 0.14
N ALA A 112 2.27 -10.35 -0.29
CA ALA A 112 3.64 -9.87 -0.42
C ALA A 112 3.74 -8.67 -1.38
N ARG A 113 3.01 -8.72 -2.51
CA ARG A 113 2.92 -7.59 -3.45
C ARG A 113 2.23 -6.36 -2.83
N GLU A 114 1.21 -6.56 -2.00
CA GLU A 114 0.53 -5.45 -1.32
C GLU A 114 1.43 -4.76 -0.29
N GLU A 115 2.22 -5.53 0.47
CA GLU A 115 3.21 -4.98 1.40
C GLU A 115 4.32 -4.22 0.65
N GLU A 116 4.88 -4.81 -0.42
CA GLU A 116 5.91 -4.17 -1.25
C GLU A 116 5.40 -2.86 -1.88
N GLN A 117 4.18 -2.85 -2.42
CA GLN A 117 3.56 -1.63 -2.94
C GLN A 117 3.40 -0.57 -1.85
N THR A 118 3.01 -0.97 -0.65
CA THR A 118 2.84 -0.03 0.47
C THR A 118 4.19 0.55 0.89
N TRP A 119 5.23 -0.27 0.92
CA TRP A 119 6.59 0.16 1.26
C TRP A 119 7.18 1.09 0.19
N ALA A 120 6.98 0.79 -1.09
CA ALA A 120 7.39 1.66 -2.19
C ALA A 120 6.73 3.06 -2.11
N LEU A 121 5.48 3.15 -1.62
CA LEU A 121 4.82 4.43 -1.39
C LEU A 121 5.38 5.19 -0.18
N VAL A 122 5.94 4.49 0.82
CA VAL A 122 6.68 5.12 1.94
C VAL A 122 7.92 5.83 1.39
N GLU A 123 8.70 5.15 0.56
CA GLU A 123 9.93 5.73 -0.01
C GLU A 123 9.68 6.83 -1.03
N ALA A 124 8.70 6.65 -1.91
CA ALA A 124 8.44 7.59 -3.00
C ALA A 124 7.83 8.93 -2.55
N GLY A 125 7.41 9.03 -1.28
CA GLY A 125 7.00 10.29 -0.70
C GLY A 125 5.52 10.65 -0.92
N PRO A 126 5.12 11.84 -0.41
CA PRO A 126 3.71 12.25 -0.37
C PRO A 126 3.07 12.45 -1.75
N GLY A 127 3.84 12.87 -2.75
CA GLY A 127 3.35 13.01 -4.14
C GLY A 127 2.95 11.67 -4.76
N ALA A 128 3.75 10.62 -4.55
CA ALA A 128 3.46 9.28 -5.07
C ALA A 128 2.21 8.67 -4.41
N TYR A 129 2.04 8.87 -3.10
CA TYR A 129 0.84 8.45 -2.38
C TYR A 129 -0.43 9.17 -2.87
N GLN A 130 -0.30 10.46 -3.18
CA GLN A 130 -1.39 11.25 -3.75
C GLN A 130 -1.84 10.72 -5.11
N GLU A 131 -0.91 10.46 -6.02
CA GLU A 131 -1.22 9.86 -7.33
C GLU A 131 -1.83 8.46 -7.20
N PHE A 132 -1.32 7.65 -6.26
CA PHE A 132 -1.84 6.32 -5.98
C PHE A 132 -3.30 6.35 -5.51
N LEU A 133 -3.64 7.21 -4.55
CA LEU A 133 -5.02 7.37 -4.08
C LEU A 133 -5.94 7.92 -5.17
N GLN A 134 -5.46 8.86 -5.99
CA GLN A 134 -6.23 9.38 -7.12
C GLN A 134 -6.62 8.28 -8.12
N ARG A 135 -5.71 7.34 -8.39
CA ARG A 135 -5.96 6.21 -9.31
C ARG A 135 -6.80 5.10 -8.67
N ARG A 136 -6.55 4.76 -7.41
CA ARG A 136 -7.12 3.58 -6.75
C ARG A 136 -8.45 3.85 -6.04
N SER A 137 -8.63 5.06 -5.51
CA SER A 137 -9.86 5.46 -4.81
C SER A 137 -10.09 6.99 -4.89
N PRO A 138 -10.72 7.48 -5.97
CA PRO A 138 -11.00 8.92 -6.15
C PRO A 138 -11.84 9.55 -5.03
N ALA A 139 -12.61 8.73 -4.30
CA ALA A 139 -13.39 9.16 -3.14
C ALA A 139 -12.51 9.39 -1.89
N ALA A 140 -11.55 8.49 -1.63
CA ALA A 140 -10.58 8.67 -0.56
C ALA A 140 -9.64 9.87 -0.84
N PHE A 141 -9.30 10.10 -2.11
CA PHE A 141 -8.56 11.27 -2.54
C PHE A 141 -9.29 12.60 -2.25
N ARG A 142 -10.60 12.67 -2.50
CA ARG A 142 -11.37 13.92 -2.26
C ARG A 142 -11.51 14.28 -0.78
N ASN A 143 -11.45 13.31 0.13
CA ASN A 143 -11.72 13.50 1.55
C ASN A 143 -10.48 13.47 2.45
N GLY A 144 -9.31 13.10 1.93
CA GLY A 144 -8.11 12.80 2.72
C GLY A 144 -6.91 13.72 2.52
N PHE A 145 -6.99 14.73 1.65
CA PHE A 145 -5.88 15.64 1.37
C PHE A 145 -6.20 17.08 1.79
N PRO A 146 -5.28 17.77 2.47
CA PRO A 146 -5.44 19.19 2.71
C PRO A 146 -5.39 19.96 1.40
N ASN A 147 -6.25 20.96 1.27
CA ASN A 147 -6.08 22.00 0.27
C ASN A 147 -4.94 22.90 0.74
N PHE A 148 -3.91 23.09 -0.08
CA PHE A 148 -2.89 24.11 0.18
C PHE A 148 -3.49 25.47 -0.13
N ASP A 149 -3.82 26.22 0.91
CA ASP A 149 -4.25 27.61 0.77
C ASP A 149 -3.01 28.49 0.57
N ILE A 150 -2.82 28.98 -0.65
CA ILE A 150 -1.86 30.04 -0.94
C ILE A 150 -2.59 31.39 -0.87
N PRO A 151 -2.34 32.22 0.15
CA PRO A 151 -2.85 33.57 0.17
C PRO A 151 -2.16 34.38 -0.94
N HIS A 152 -2.94 34.84 -1.91
CA HIS A 152 -2.58 35.89 -2.89
C HIS A 152 -1.37 35.64 -3.81
N LEU A 153 -1.41 34.60 -4.64
CA LEU A 153 -0.56 34.52 -5.85
C LEU A 153 -0.81 35.70 -6.84
N ASN A 154 -1.99 36.31 -6.81
CA ASN A 154 -2.35 37.38 -7.76
C ASN A 154 -1.74 38.76 -7.47
N ASN A 155 -1.18 39.02 -6.29
CA ASN A 155 -0.74 40.38 -5.93
C ASN A 155 0.76 40.52 -5.60
N GLN A 156 1.57 39.45 -5.70
CA GLN A 156 3.02 39.50 -5.37
C GLN A 156 3.95 38.99 -6.46
N ILE A 157 3.43 38.36 -7.52
CA ILE A 157 4.17 38.17 -8.77
C ILE A 157 3.65 39.27 -9.69
N GLY A 158 4.36 40.40 -9.74
CA GLY A 158 3.94 41.55 -10.56
C GLY A 158 3.72 41.16 -12.02
N VAL A 159 2.45 41.18 -12.44
CA VAL A 159 2.04 41.53 -13.79
C VAL A 159 1.52 42.96 -13.72
#